data_AF-X1VCV6-F1
#
_entry.id   AF-X1VCV6-F1
#
_cell.length_a   1.000
_cell.length_b   1.000
_cell.length_c   1.000
_cell.angle_alpha   90.00
_cell.angle_beta   90.00
_cell.angle_gamma   90.00
#
_symmetry.space_group_name_H-M   'P 1'
#
loop_
_entity.id
_entity.type
_entity.pdbx_description
1 polymer ?
#
loop_
_entity_poly.entity_id
_entity_poly.type
_entity_poly.pdbx_seq_one_letter_code
_entity_poly.pdbx_strand_id
1 'polypeptide(L)'
;KIWEGLYKQTPLIEVGSSLDEFIDYLYMFYEFYKRNRNLTLEERINLYPKSMNTLVILWSGGQGIIDTDVLTELGINMPLFEGKLKEKLLEVYPNFKVGSLSNPLDLPWVSSSKEFVDVCKAAISENIDLVIMYKDQDRQKDERSKKRYDNLLEIKEYVESLNKILLIVMAEYPDRGRINYYKKLIKDGFMVYPDIRRAAKSFLAFYEYGKKIKRLLNNQANMKK
;
A
#
# COMPACT_ATOMS: atom_id res chain seq x y z
N LYS A 1 -26.29 10.37 16.24
CA LYS A 1 -27.48 9.69 15.66
C LYS A 1 -27.83 10.14 14.23
N ILE A 2 -28.16 11.42 13.94
CA ILE A 2 -28.46 11.84 12.53
C ILE A 2 -27.22 11.76 11.63
N TRP A 3 -26.07 12.28 12.09
CA TRP A 3 -24.81 12.23 11.35
C TRP A 3 -24.34 10.81 11.02
N GLU A 4 -24.45 9.88 11.97
CA GLU A 4 -24.19 8.45 11.74
C GLU A 4 -25.08 7.87 10.64
N GLY A 5 -26.36 8.25 10.60
CA GLY A 5 -27.29 7.85 9.54
C GLY A 5 -26.82 8.38 8.17
N LEU A 6 -26.42 9.65 8.11
CA LEU A 6 -25.89 10.27 6.90
C LEU A 6 -24.65 9.54 6.37
N TYR A 7 -23.66 9.27 7.24
CA TYR A 7 -22.44 8.55 6.84
C TYR A 7 -22.72 7.10 6.43
N LYS A 8 -23.75 6.45 7.00
CA LYS A 8 -24.15 5.10 6.61
C LYS A 8 -24.89 5.06 5.27
N GLN A 9 -25.61 6.11 4.90
CA GLN A 9 -26.46 6.15 3.70
C GLN A 9 -25.79 6.79 2.49
N THR A 10 -24.80 7.66 2.71
CA THR A 10 -24.07 8.37 1.65
C THR A 10 -22.66 7.78 1.48
N PRO A 11 -21.96 8.07 0.36
CA PRO A 11 -20.57 7.70 0.20
C PRO A 11 -19.61 8.60 0.98
N LEU A 12 -20.10 9.47 1.86
CA LEU A 12 -19.24 10.32 2.67
C LEU A 12 -18.35 9.47 3.58
N ILE A 13 -17.10 9.90 3.70
CA ILE A 13 -16.13 9.36 4.65
C ILE A 13 -16.04 10.30 5.83
N GLU A 14 -16.18 9.73 7.01
CA GLU A 14 -15.95 10.45 8.25
C GLU A 14 -14.43 10.59 8.45
N VAL A 15 -13.99 11.82 8.68
CA VAL A 15 -12.61 12.14 8.99
C VAL A 15 -12.57 12.50 10.46
N GLY A 16 -11.54 12.05 11.19
CA GLY A 16 -11.37 12.43 12.58
C GLY A 16 -11.08 13.92 12.74
N SER A 17 -10.80 14.33 13.98
CA SER A 17 -10.66 15.74 14.34
C SER A 17 -9.32 16.38 13.93
N SER A 18 -8.42 15.63 13.29
CA SER A 18 -7.09 16.13 12.91
C SER A 18 -7.03 16.60 11.45
N LEU A 19 -6.41 17.75 11.22
CA LEU A 19 -6.09 18.23 9.88
C LEU A 19 -5.15 17.26 9.14
N ASP A 20 -4.23 16.61 9.85
CA ASP A 20 -3.32 15.63 9.25
C ASP A 20 -4.08 14.45 8.66
N GLU A 21 -5.07 13.94 9.38
CA GLU A 21 -5.91 12.83 8.93
C GLU A 21 -6.74 13.23 7.70
N PHE A 22 -7.25 14.46 7.67
CA PHE A 22 -7.93 15.00 6.49
C PHE A 22 -7.00 15.07 5.27
N ILE A 23 -5.79 15.60 5.44
CA ILE A 23 -4.80 15.75 4.36
C ILE A 23 -4.36 14.38 3.84
N ASP A 24 -4.12 13.42 4.73
CA ASP A 24 -3.73 12.06 4.38
C ASP A 24 -4.79 11.37 3.51
N TYR A 25 -6.05 11.47 3.92
CA TYR A 25 -7.14 10.86 3.17
C TYR A 25 -7.27 11.53 1.81
N LEU A 26 -7.29 12.87 1.79
CA LEU A 26 -7.33 13.64 0.56
C LEU A 26 -6.18 13.27 -0.38
N TYR A 27 -4.98 13.03 0.14
CA TYR A 27 -3.82 12.66 -0.67
C TYR A 27 -4.03 11.33 -1.41
N MET A 28 -4.52 10.30 -0.71
CA MET A 28 -4.89 9.00 -1.32
C MET A 28 -5.92 9.19 -2.44
N PHE A 29 -7.02 9.91 -2.17
CA PHE A 29 -8.06 10.16 -3.18
C PHE A 29 -7.53 10.95 -4.37
N TYR A 30 -6.74 12.00 -4.11
CA TYR A 30 -6.16 12.85 -5.15
C TYR A 30 -5.28 12.04 -6.10
N GLU A 31 -4.36 11.21 -5.58
CA GLU A 31 -3.48 10.41 -6.41
C GLU A 31 -4.25 9.36 -7.22
N PHE A 32 -5.27 8.72 -6.64
CA PHE A 32 -6.15 7.82 -7.37
C PHE A 32 -6.89 8.53 -8.52
N TYR A 33 -7.55 9.66 -8.24
CA TYR A 33 -8.33 10.37 -9.26
C TYR A 33 -7.47 11.01 -10.34
N LYS A 34 -6.28 11.49 -9.98
CA LYS A 34 -5.29 12.02 -10.92
C LYS A 34 -4.87 10.98 -11.96
N ARG A 35 -4.59 9.74 -11.53
CA ARG A 35 -4.21 8.63 -12.43
C ARG A 35 -5.37 8.15 -13.28
N ASN A 36 -6.58 8.21 -12.75
CA ASN A 36 -7.78 7.63 -13.35
C ASN A 36 -8.75 8.67 -13.93
N ARG A 37 -8.28 9.90 -14.20
CA ARG A 37 -9.12 11.04 -14.60
C ARG A 37 -9.91 10.84 -15.90
N ASN A 38 -9.39 9.99 -16.79
CA ASN A 38 -10.00 9.70 -18.09
C ASN A 38 -11.03 8.57 -18.03
N LEU A 39 -11.13 7.86 -16.91
CA LEU A 39 -12.07 6.76 -16.72
C LEU A 39 -13.44 7.29 -16.30
N THR A 40 -14.49 6.60 -16.71
CA THR A 40 -15.85 6.77 -16.24
C THR A 40 -15.98 6.36 -14.76
N LEU A 41 -17.09 6.73 -14.13
CA LEU A 41 -17.36 6.32 -12.74
C LEU A 41 -17.41 4.79 -12.58
N GLU A 42 -18.03 4.10 -13.53
CA GLU A 42 -18.18 2.64 -13.53
C GLU A 42 -16.82 1.94 -13.65
N GLU A 43 -15.95 2.41 -14.53
CA GLU A 43 -14.58 1.92 -14.66
C GLU A 43 -13.78 2.16 -13.37
N ARG A 44 -13.85 3.36 -12.78
CA ARG A 44 -13.15 3.68 -11.52
C ARG A 44 -13.58 2.79 -10.37
N ILE A 45 -14.87 2.44 -10.27
CA ILE A 45 -15.38 1.58 -9.20
C ILE A 45 -14.72 0.20 -9.22
N ASN A 46 -14.41 -0.31 -10.40
CA ASN A 46 -13.75 -1.60 -10.55
C ASN A 46 -12.26 -1.57 -10.15
N LEU A 47 -11.68 -0.38 -9.97
CA LEU A 47 -10.30 -0.17 -9.54
C LEU A 47 -10.15 0.02 -8.02
N TYR A 48 -11.26 0.16 -7.28
CA TYR A 48 -11.15 0.22 -5.82
C TYR A 48 -10.69 -1.14 -5.25
N PRO A 49 -9.90 -1.14 -4.15
CA PRO A 49 -9.49 -2.35 -3.46
C PRO A 49 -10.70 -3.23 -3.12
N LYS A 50 -10.58 -4.54 -3.33
CA LYS A 50 -11.67 -5.51 -3.12
C LYS A 50 -11.61 -6.13 -1.72
N SER A 51 -10.44 -6.08 -1.10
CA SER A 51 -10.11 -6.63 0.20
C SER A 51 -9.22 -5.66 0.98
N MET A 52 -9.07 -5.92 2.27
CA MET A 52 -8.12 -5.23 3.15
C MET A 52 -6.84 -6.05 3.34
N ASN A 53 -6.59 -7.02 2.46
CA ASN A 53 -5.44 -7.88 2.57
C ASN A 53 -4.18 -7.12 2.13
N THR A 54 -3.23 -7.07 3.05
CA THR A 54 -2.07 -6.19 2.97
C THR A 54 -0.80 -6.99 3.01
N LEU A 55 0.15 -6.62 2.16
CA LEU A 55 1.54 -7.07 2.22
C LEU A 55 2.38 -5.93 2.79
N VAL A 56 3.14 -6.21 3.85
CA VAL A 56 4.17 -5.29 4.35
C VAL A 56 5.54 -5.78 3.90
N ILE A 57 6.35 -4.90 3.32
CA ILE A 57 7.73 -5.17 2.93
C ILE A 57 8.65 -4.24 3.69
N LEU A 58 9.59 -4.82 4.45
CA LEU A 58 10.43 -4.11 5.39
C LEU A 58 11.85 -4.69 5.47
N TRP A 59 12.66 -4.12 6.36
CA TRP A 59 14.09 -4.43 6.53
C TRP A 59 14.46 -4.76 7.98
N SER A 60 13.47 -4.87 8.87
CA SER A 60 13.64 -5.09 10.30
C SER A 60 12.46 -5.86 10.90
N GLY A 61 12.66 -7.13 11.24
CA GLY A 61 11.64 -7.97 11.86
C GLY A 61 11.00 -7.39 13.12
N GLY A 62 11.74 -6.60 13.92
CA GLY A 62 11.19 -5.92 15.10
C GLY A 62 10.12 -4.88 14.75
N GLN A 63 10.36 -4.10 13.69
CA GLN A 63 9.35 -3.18 13.15
C GLN A 63 8.13 -3.95 12.63
N GLY A 64 8.34 -5.13 12.04
CA GLY A 64 7.28 -5.98 11.53
C GLY A 64 6.25 -6.43 12.57
N ILE A 65 6.67 -6.65 13.82
CA ILE A 65 5.75 -7.00 14.91
C ILE A 65 4.84 -5.79 15.22
N ILE A 66 5.43 -4.62 15.43
CA ILE A 66 4.70 -3.38 15.73
C ILE A 66 3.71 -3.06 14.60
N ASP A 67 4.15 -3.20 13.36
CA ASP A 67 3.31 -2.97 12.18
C ASP A 67 2.13 -3.93 12.12
N THR A 68 2.36 -5.21 12.42
CA THR A 68 1.32 -6.23 12.44
C THR A 68 0.26 -5.90 13.49
N ASP A 69 0.69 -5.48 14.69
CA ASP A 69 -0.23 -5.07 15.76
C ASP A 69 -1.07 -3.86 15.33
N VAL A 70 -0.43 -2.82 14.78
CA VAL A 70 -1.12 -1.60 14.31
C VAL A 70 -2.13 -1.92 13.21
N LEU A 71 -1.75 -2.71 12.20
CA LEU A 71 -2.65 -3.07 11.11
C LEU A 71 -3.81 -3.94 11.61
N THR A 72 -3.54 -4.88 12.51
CA THR A 72 -4.56 -5.76 13.10
C THR A 72 -5.55 -4.96 13.95
N GLU A 73 -5.07 -4.02 14.76
CA GLU A 73 -5.91 -3.09 15.55
C GLU A 73 -6.87 -2.29 14.66
N LEU A 74 -6.42 -1.89 13.47
CA LEU A 74 -7.22 -1.18 12.48
C LEU A 74 -8.16 -2.10 11.66
N GLY A 75 -8.11 -3.42 11.87
CA GLY A 75 -8.91 -4.40 11.12
C GLY A 75 -8.39 -4.69 9.71
N ILE A 76 -7.13 -4.37 9.43
CA ILE A 76 -6.47 -4.71 8.16
C ILE A 76 -5.91 -6.14 8.26
N ASN A 77 -6.11 -6.92 7.20
CA ASN A 77 -5.70 -8.32 7.17
C ASN A 77 -4.27 -8.46 6.68
N MET A 78 -3.49 -9.26 7.40
CA MET A 78 -2.11 -9.63 7.05
C MET A 78 -2.06 -11.13 6.75
N PRO A 79 -2.44 -11.58 5.54
CA PRO A 79 -2.53 -13.01 5.26
C PRO A 79 -1.16 -13.68 5.31
N LEU A 80 -1.13 -14.89 5.87
CA LEU A 80 0.05 -15.75 5.88
C LEU A 80 0.33 -16.29 4.47
N PHE A 81 1.60 -16.59 4.20
CA PHE A 81 2.00 -17.26 2.96
C PHE A 81 1.91 -18.78 3.14
N GLU A 82 0.91 -19.38 2.51
CA GLU A 82 0.61 -20.80 2.62
C GLU A 82 0.42 -21.45 1.24
N GLY A 83 0.46 -22.79 1.21
CA GLY A 83 0.25 -23.59 0.00
C GLY A 83 1.11 -23.16 -1.20
N LYS A 84 0.47 -23.03 -2.36
CA LYS A 84 1.12 -22.68 -3.63
C LYS A 84 1.91 -21.37 -3.59
N LEU A 85 1.46 -20.39 -2.80
CA LEU A 85 2.18 -19.13 -2.67
C LEU A 85 3.52 -19.34 -1.96
N LYS A 86 3.51 -20.12 -0.87
CA LYS A 86 4.73 -20.46 -0.13
C LYS A 86 5.71 -21.26 -1.00
N GLU A 87 5.21 -22.23 -1.76
CA GLU A 87 6.00 -23.01 -2.71
C GLU A 87 6.66 -22.10 -3.76
N LYS A 88 5.88 -21.22 -4.40
CA LYS A 88 6.39 -20.24 -5.36
C LYS A 88 7.45 -19.32 -4.77
N LEU A 89 7.27 -18.85 -3.53
CA LEU A 89 8.26 -18.00 -2.86
C LEU A 89 9.58 -18.75 -2.61
N LEU A 90 9.52 -20.03 -2.22
CA LEU A 90 10.69 -20.87 -2.03
C LEU A 90 11.38 -21.21 -3.36
N GLU A 91 10.65 -21.35 -4.45
CA GLU A 91 11.24 -21.54 -5.79
C GLU A 91 11.99 -20.31 -6.29
N VAL A 92 11.43 -19.12 -6.07
CA VAL A 92 12.05 -17.85 -6.47
C VAL A 92 13.26 -17.54 -5.59
N TYR A 93 13.25 -17.96 -4.33
CA TYR A 93 14.32 -17.70 -3.39
C TYR A 93 14.69 -18.94 -2.56
N PRO A 94 15.31 -19.94 -3.21
CA PRO A 94 15.53 -21.27 -2.61
C PRO A 94 16.61 -21.26 -1.53
N ASN A 95 17.58 -20.35 -1.66
CA ASN A 95 18.70 -20.22 -0.73
C ASN A 95 18.38 -19.17 0.34
N PHE A 96 17.25 -19.30 1.02
CA PHE A 96 16.84 -18.38 2.07
C PHE A 96 17.82 -18.45 3.25
N LYS A 97 18.74 -17.47 3.30
CA LYS A 97 19.81 -17.44 4.32
C LYS A 97 19.48 -16.53 5.50
N VAL A 98 18.75 -15.42 5.27
CA VAL A 98 18.46 -14.39 6.28
C VAL A 98 17.15 -13.67 5.92
N GLY A 99 16.26 -13.46 6.91
CA GLY A 99 15.03 -12.68 6.76
C GLY A 99 13.77 -13.43 7.21
N SER A 100 12.61 -13.06 6.64
CA SER A 100 11.34 -13.82 6.72
C SER A 100 10.65 -13.92 5.35
N LEU A 101 10.34 -15.13 4.86
CA LEU A 101 9.36 -15.36 3.77
C LEU A 101 7.95 -15.54 4.35
N SER A 102 7.54 -14.57 5.17
CA SER A 102 6.18 -14.45 5.68
C SER A 102 5.69 -13.04 5.41
N ASN A 103 4.50 -12.71 5.90
CA ASN A 103 3.97 -11.37 5.86
C ASN A 103 3.97 -10.82 7.29
N PRO A 104 4.78 -9.80 7.63
CA PRO A 104 5.64 -8.97 6.76
C PRO A 104 6.84 -9.67 6.12
N LEU A 105 7.16 -9.26 4.90
CA LEU A 105 8.31 -9.70 4.10
C LEU A 105 9.57 -8.93 4.52
N ASP A 106 10.50 -9.61 5.18
CA ASP A 106 11.74 -9.01 5.72
C ASP A 106 12.96 -9.55 4.97
N LEU A 107 13.51 -8.76 4.03
CA LEU A 107 14.60 -9.18 3.13
C LEU A 107 15.71 -8.12 2.98
N PRO A 108 16.37 -7.69 4.06
CA PRO A 108 17.31 -6.55 4.06
C PRO A 108 18.51 -6.74 3.13
N TRP A 109 19.04 -7.95 3.04
CA TRP A 109 20.34 -8.25 2.41
C TRP A 109 20.29 -8.40 0.89
N VAL A 110 19.10 -8.52 0.30
CA VAL A 110 18.92 -8.73 -1.15
C VAL A 110 18.22 -7.57 -1.83
N SER A 111 17.93 -6.49 -1.11
CA SER A 111 17.17 -5.32 -1.60
C SER A 111 17.64 -4.72 -2.93
N SER A 112 18.93 -4.85 -3.27
CA SER A 112 19.53 -4.36 -4.52
C SER A 112 19.59 -5.41 -5.65
N SER A 113 19.08 -6.61 -5.42
CA SER A 113 19.18 -7.75 -6.34
C SER A 113 17.88 -7.96 -7.10
N LYS A 114 17.93 -8.71 -8.20
CA LYS A 114 16.73 -9.02 -8.99
C LYS A 114 15.79 -9.97 -8.24
N GLU A 115 16.37 -10.88 -7.47
CA GLU A 115 15.67 -11.83 -6.62
C GLU A 115 14.74 -11.12 -5.63
N PHE A 116 15.15 -9.97 -5.06
CA PHE A 116 14.25 -9.19 -4.21
C PHE A 116 12.98 -8.76 -4.94
N VAL A 117 13.12 -8.27 -6.18
CA VAL A 117 11.95 -7.87 -6.98
C VAL A 117 11.08 -9.08 -7.29
N ASP A 118 11.69 -10.20 -7.69
CA ASP A 118 10.95 -11.41 -8.05
C ASP A 118 10.19 -11.99 -6.84
N VAL A 119 10.79 -11.97 -5.65
CA VAL A 119 10.11 -12.37 -4.41
C VAL A 119 8.97 -11.41 -4.09
N CYS A 120 9.19 -10.10 -4.20
CA CYS A 120 8.12 -9.12 -3.98
C CYS A 120 6.95 -9.36 -4.96
N LYS A 121 7.23 -9.55 -6.25
CA LYS A 121 6.19 -9.85 -7.26
C LYS A 121 5.47 -11.16 -6.97
N ALA A 122 6.19 -12.19 -6.52
CA ALA A 122 5.58 -13.46 -6.13
C ALA A 122 4.67 -13.30 -4.91
N ALA A 123 5.08 -12.52 -3.90
CA ALA A 123 4.32 -12.23 -2.70
C ALA A 123 3.10 -11.33 -2.95
N ILE A 124 3.13 -10.50 -4.00
CA ILE A 124 2.00 -9.68 -4.45
C ILE A 124 1.00 -10.57 -5.21
N SER A 125 0.31 -11.45 -4.49
CA SER A 125 -0.68 -12.38 -5.02
C SER A 125 -2.05 -11.74 -5.25
N GLU A 126 -2.94 -12.36 -6.02
CA GLU A 126 -4.28 -11.85 -6.36
C GLU A 126 -5.14 -11.47 -5.14
N ASN A 127 -4.87 -12.07 -3.99
CA ASN A 127 -5.57 -11.79 -2.74
C ASN A 127 -4.97 -10.62 -1.94
N ILE A 128 -3.95 -9.90 -2.43
CA ILE A 128 -3.38 -8.70 -1.82
C ILE A 128 -3.82 -7.48 -2.63
N ASP A 129 -4.42 -6.49 -1.98
CA ASP A 129 -4.82 -5.22 -2.62
C ASP A 129 -4.02 -4.00 -2.14
N LEU A 130 -3.38 -4.11 -0.98
CA LEU A 130 -2.50 -3.09 -0.42
C LEU A 130 -1.08 -3.63 -0.25
N VAL A 131 -0.10 -2.89 -0.75
CA VAL A 131 1.32 -3.11 -0.49
C VAL A 131 1.85 -1.90 0.26
N ILE A 132 2.44 -2.13 1.43
CA ILE A 132 3.13 -1.11 2.21
C ILE A 132 4.61 -1.44 2.20
N MET A 133 5.44 -0.51 1.76
CA MET A 133 6.90 -0.68 1.75
C MET A 133 7.58 0.37 2.62
N TYR A 134 8.46 -0.09 3.50
CA TYR A 134 9.33 0.81 4.24
C TYR A 134 10.47 1.32 3.36
N LYS A 135 10.76 2.62 3.45
CA LYS A 135 11.96 3.20 2.84
C LYS A 135 12.62 4.21 3.77
N ASP A 136 13.94 4.24 3.67
CA ASP A 136 14.80 5.31 4.18
C ASP A 136 15.63 5.81 2.99
N GLN A 137 16.29 6.97 3.15
CA GLN A 137 17.25 7.45 2.17
C GLN A 137 18.37 6.45 1.94
N ASP A 138 18.75 6.30 0.68
CA ASP A 138 19.99 5.64 0.34
C ASP A 138 21.16 6.56 0.75
N ARG A 139 21.84 6.20 1.85
CA ARG A 139 22.98 6.98 2.38
C ARG A 139 24.20 7.00 1.46
N GLN A 140 24.31 6.03 0.55
CA GLN A 140 25.42 5.87 -0.37
C GLN A 140 24.96 6.21 -1.79
N LYS A 141 25.83 6.85 -2.58
CA LYS A 141 25.60 7.10 -4.01
C LYS A 141 26.31 6.05 -4.86
N ASP A 142 26.11 4.78 -4.52
CA ASP A 142 26.72 3.64 -5.18
C ASP A 142 25.74 2.93 -6.14
N GLU A 143 26.26 1.99 -6.92
CA GLU A 143 25.46 1.21 -7.87
C GLU A 143 24.36 0.40 -7.16
N ARG A 144 24.62 -0.09 -5.94
CA ARG A 144 23.62 -0.82 -5.15
C ARG A 144 22.45 0.06 -4.78
N SER A 145 22.69 1.30 -4.39
CA SER A 145 21.64 2.27 -4.07
C SER A 145 20.82 2.63 -5.30
N LYS A 146 21.46 2.79 -6.45
CA LYS A 146 20.74 2.95 -7.72
C LYS A 146 19.83 1.74 -8.00
N LYS A 147 20.37 0.52 -7.90
CA LYS A 147 19.60 -0.72 -8.10
C LYS A 147 18.45 -0.87 -7.11
N ARG A 148 18.61 -0.50 -5.83
CA ARG A 148 17.52 -0.50 -4.83
C ARG A 148 16.37 0.43 -5.22
N TYR A 149 16.69 1.56 -5.85
CA TYR A 149 15.68 2.50 -6.36
C TYR A 149 15.03 1.99 -7.64
N ASP A 150 15.81 1.46 -8.58
CA ASP A 150 15.29 0.88 -9.82
C ASP A 150 14.35 -0.30 -9.51
N ASN A 151 14.71 -1.15 -8.55
CA ASN A 151 13.86 -2.22 -8.02
C ASN A 151 12.55 -1.68 -7.41
N LEU A 152 12.59 -0.54 -6.72
CA LEU A 152 11.40 0.09 -6.15
C LEU A 152 10.45 0.59 -7.25
N LEU A 153 10.98 1.16 -8.33
CA LEU A 153 10.21 1.56 -9.51
C LEU A 153 9.57 0.34 -10.18
N GLU A 154 10.33 -0.75 -10.38
CA GLU A 154 9.81 -1.98 -11.00
C GLU A 154 8.67 -2.60 -10.15
N ILE A 155 8.79 -2.56 -8.81
CA ILE A 155 7.72 -3.01 -7.92
C ILE A 155 6.50 -2.10 -8.03
N LYS A 156 6.69 -0.77 -8.07
CA LYS A 156 5.59 0.18 -8.27
C LYS A 156 4.82 -0.11 -9.55
N GLU A 157 5.53 -0.22 -10.68
CA GLU A 157 4.92 -0.53 -11.98
C GLU A 157 4.13 -1.84 -11.94
N TYR A 158 4.68 -2.87 -11.29
CA TYR A 158 3.99 -4.15 -11.14
C TYR A 158 2.71 -4.03 -10.30
N VAL A 159 2.78 -3.38 -9.13
CA VAL A 159 1.60 -3.17 -8.26
C VAL A 159 0.53 -2.39 -9.00
N GLU A 160 0.91 -1.31 -9.70
CA GLU A 160 -0.03 -0.49 -10.48
C GLU A 160 -0.62 -1.24 -11.66
N SER A 161 0.14 -2.10 -12.35
CA SER A 161 -0.37 -2.93 -13.46
C SER A 161 -1.47 -3.90 -13.03
N LEU A 162 -1.50 -4.23 -11.73
CA LEU A 162 -2.52 -5.09 -11.12
C LEU A 162 -3.69 -4.29 -10.52
N ASN A 163 -3.72 -2.96 -10.68
CA ASN A 163 -4.67 -2.04 -10.06
C ASN A 163 -4.68 -2.12 -8.53
N LYS A 164 -3.51 -2.38 -7.93
CA LYS A 164 -3.32 -2.44 -6.48
C LYS A 164 -2.71 -1.14 -5.96
N ILE A 165 -2.74 -0.94 -4.66
CA ILE A 165 -2.20 0.26 -4.01
C ILE A 165 -0.81 -0.01 -3.46
N LEU A 166 0.17 0.83 -3.82
CA LEU A 166 1.49 0.87 -3.19
C LEU A 166 1.63 2.13 -2.34
N LEU A 167 1.91 1.96 -1.05
CA LEU A 167 2.23 3.03 -0.12
C LEU A 167 3.67 2.89 0.38
N ILE A 168 4.38 4.00 0.45
CA ILE A 168 5.70 4.08 1.06
C ILE A 168 5.56 4.64 2.49
N VAL A 169 6.14 3.95 3.47
CA VAL A 169 6.29 4.47 4.82
C VAL A 169 7.72 4.97 4.99
N MET A 170 7.85 6.24 5.34
CA MET A 170 9.13 6.89 5.57
C MET A 170 8.98 7.93 6.69
N ALA A 171 9.35 7.56 7.91
CA ALA A 171 9.39 8.42 9.12
C ALA A 171 9.89 9.85 8.88
N GLU A 172 9.40 10.85 9.60
CA GLU A 172 9.86 12.23 9.44
C GLU A 172 10.94 12.59 10.45
N TYR A 173 12.11 13.04 9.96
CA TYR A 173 13.17 13.62 10.79
C TYR A 173 14.06 14.56 9.96
N PRO A 174 14.70 15.58 10.57
CA PRO A 174 15.37 16.67 9.86
C PRO A 174 16.71 16.24 9.25
N ASP A 175 16.66 15.50 8.15
CA ASP A 175 17.82 15.09 7.36
C ASP A 175 17.69 15.56 5.90
N ARG A 176 18.73 16.24 5.40
CA ARG A 176 18.72 16.82 4.04
C ARG A 176 18.65 15.76 2.94
N GLY A 177 19.34 14.63 3.09
CA GLY A 177 19.31 13.58 2.10
C GLY A 177 17.95 12.89 2.05
N ARG A 178 17.29 12.74 3.20
CA ARG A 178 15.92 12.23 3.32
C ARG A 178 14.91 13.16 2.69
N ILE A 179 15.01 14.48 2.88
CA ILE A 179 14.16 15.46 2.20
C ILE A 179 14.33 15.35 0.67
N ASN A 180 15.56 15.17 0.19
CA ASN A 180 15.81 15.01 -1.24
C ASN A 180 15.24 13.68 -1.77
N TYR A 181 15.37 12.60 -1.00
CA TYR A 181 14.81 11.29 -1.34
C TYR A 181 13.27 11.32 -1.36
N TYR A 182 12.64 11.96 -0.37
CA TYR A 182 11.20 12.24 -0.35
C TYR A 182 10.75 12.95 -1.63
N LYS A 183 11.40 14.07 -1.98
CA LYS A 183 11.09 14.82 -3.20
C LYS A 183 11.24 13.96 -4.46
N LYS A 184 12.23 13.08 -4.49
CA LYS A 184 12.44 12.12 -5.58
C LYS A 184 11.26 11.12 -5.68
N LEU A 185 10.86 10.52 -4.56
CA LEU A 185 9.70 9.61 -4.49
C LEU A 185 8.41 10.31 -4.95
N ILE A 186 8.14 11.52 -4.47
CA ILE A 186 6.97 12.29 -4.89
C ILE A 186 7.01 12.61 -6.38
N LYS A 187 8.18 13.02 -6.91
CA LYS A 187 8.36 13.29 -8.35
C LYS A 187 8.06 12.06 -9.21
N ASP A 188 8.44 10.88 -8.75
CA ASP A 188 8.23 9.61 -9.44
C ASP A 188 6.85 8.98 -9.14
N GLY A 189 5.96 9.73 -8.46
CA GLY A 189 4.56 9.37 -8.26
C GLY A 189 4.30 8.36 -7.15
N PHE A 190 5.18 8.25 -6.16
CA PHE A 190 4.92 7.43 -4.97
C PHE A 190 4.02 8.16 -3.98
N MET A 191 3.08 7.42 -3.38
CA MET A 191 2.37 7.87 -2.18
C MET A 191 3.23 7.59 -0.96
N VAL A 192 3.65 8.62 -0.23
CA VAL A 192 4.55 8.52 0.92
C VAL A 192 3.86 9.04 2.17
N TYR A 193 3.87 8.25 3.23
CA TYR A 193 3.33 8.57 4.54
C TYR A 193 4.44 8.48 5.61
N PRO A 194 4.33 9.27 6.69
CA PRO A 194 5.36 9.27 7.72
C PRO A 194 5.31 8.03 8.62
N ASP A 195 4.15 7.39 8.77
CA ASP A 195 4.00 6.16 9.55
C ASP A 195 2.93 5.24 8.97
N ILE A 196 2.96 3.98 9.41
CA ILE A 196 2.06 2.93 8.92
C ILE A 196 0.61 3.16 9.31
N ARG A 197 0.32 3.78 10.47
CA ARG A 197 -1.05 4.02 10.94
C ARG A 197 -1.74 5.04 10.04
N ARG A 198 -1.05 6.12 9.67
CA ARG A 198 -1.54 7.14 8.73
C ARG A 198 -1.79 6.57 7.34
N ALA A 199 -0.85 5.76 6.83
CA ALA A 199 -0.99 5.06 5.55
C ALA A 199 -2.21 4.12 5.56
N ALA A 200 -2.32 3.29 6.59
CA ALA A 200 -3.39 2.31 6.78
C ALA A 200 -4.77 2.96 6.88
N LYS A 201 -4.92 4.01 7.70
CA LYS A 201 -6.18 4.76 7.83
C LYS A 201 -6.62 5.37 6.50
N SER A 202 -5.69 5.93 5.74
CA SER A 202 -5.97 6.49 4.40
C SER A 202 -6.47 5.43 3.43
N PHE A 203 -5.86 4.25 3.47
CA PHE A 203 -6.34 3.11 2.71
C PHE A 203 -7.74 2.66 3.15
N LEU A 204 -8.03 2.59 4.46
CA LEU A 204 -9.34 2.21 4.96
C LEU A 204 -10.44 3.18 4.54
N ALA A 205 -10.17 4.48 4.64
CA ALA A 205 -11.06 5.52 4.13
C ALA A 205 -11.35 5.33 2.64
N PHE A 206 -10.32 5.05 1.85
CA PHE A 206 -10.42 4.82 0.41
C PHE A 206 -11.18 3.53 0.06
N TYR A 207 -10.90 2.44 0.75
CA TYR A 207 -11.59 1.15 0.61
C TYR A 207 -13.07 1.27 0.96
N GLU A 208 -13.40 1.91 2.08
CA GLU A 208 -14.78 2.09 2.51
C GLU A 208 -15.57 2.98 1.54
N TYR A 209 -14.93 4.01 0.98
CA TYR A 209 -15.55 4.84 -0.05
C TYR A 209 -15.92 4.01 -1.29
N GLY A 210 -14.98 3.18 -1.78
CA GLY A 210 -15.21 2.27 -2.90
C GLY A 210 -16.41 1.36 -2.66
N LYS A 211 -16.50 0.76 -1.48
CA LYS A 211 -17.65 -0.07 -1.07
C LYS A 211 -18.96 0.71 -1.06
N LYS A 212 -18.97 1.91 -0.47
CA LYS A 212 -20.18 2.74 -0.35
C LYS A 212 -20.69 3.18 -1.72
N ILE A 213 -19.80 3.62 -2.61
CA ILE A 213 -20.16 4.03 -3.98
C ILE A 213 -20.73 2.83 -4.77
N LYS A 214 -20.07 1.68 -4.69
CA LYS A 214 -20.55 0.46 -5.37
C LYS A 214 -21.96 0.07 -4.92
N ARG A 215 -22.22 0.11 -3.61
CA ARG A 215 -23.55 -0.14 -3.04
C ARG A 215 -24.59 0.87 -3.53
N LEU A 216 -24.23 2.15 -3.58
CA LEU A 216 -25.14 3.21 -4.05
C LEU A 216 -25.56 3.01 -5.51
N LEU A 217 -24.62 2.68 -6.39
CA LEU A 217 -24.96 2.40 -7.79
C LEU A 217 -25.83 1.16 -7.96
N ASN A 218 -25.54 0.08 -7.23
CA ASN A 218 -26.35 -1.14 -7.27
C ASN A 218 -27.81 -0.87 -6.84
N ASN A 219 -28.00 -0.04 -5.81
CA ASN A 219 -29.33 0.34 -5.34
C ASN A 219 -30.08 1.17 -6.40
N GLN A 220 -29.39 2.10 -7.08
CA GLN A 220 -30.00 2.89 -8.16
C GLN A 220 -30.39 2.04 -9.36
N ALA A 221 -29.58 1.03 -9.72
CA ALA A 221 -29.91 0.10 -10.80
C ALA A 221 -31.15 -0.74 -10.49
N ASN A 222 -31.31 -1.17 -9.24
CA ASN A 222 -32.46 -1.96 -8.80
C ASN A 222 -33.77 -1.15 -8.73
N MET A 223 -33.71 0.16 -8.48
CA MET A 223 -34.90 1.03 -8.52
C MET A 223 -35.37 1.36 -9.94
N LYS A 224 -34.56 1.09 -10.96
CA LYS A 224 -34.88 1.32 -12.38
C LYS A 224 -35.40 0.07 -13.11
N LYS A 225 -35.42 -1.09 -12.44
CA LYS A 225 -36.01 -2.34 -12.94
C LYS A 225 -37.41 -2.52 -12.40
#